data_AF-A0A7V3D387-F1
#
_entry.id   AF-A0A7V3D387-F1
#
_cell.length_a   1.000
_cell.length_b   1.000
_cell.length_c   1.000
_cell.angle_alpha   90.00
_cell.angle_beta   90.00
_cell.angle_gamma   90.00
#
_symmetry.space_group_name_H-M   'P 1'
#
loop_
_entity.id
_entity.type
_entity.pdbx_description
1 polymer ?
#
loop_
_entity_poly.entity_id
_entity_poly.type
_entity_poly.pdbx_seq_one_letter_code
_entity_poly.pdbx_strand_id
1 'polypeptide(L)' 'MLAPEPDEHLMARIMHGDRQAFETLVRRHGPGILTLLRRMTGNRHRAEELFQDTFLAV' A
#
# COMPACT_ATOMS: atom_id res chain seq x y z
N MET A 1 3.46 -24.68 4.32
CA MET A 1 3.55 -23.27 3.91
C MET A 1 2.93 -22.45 5.02
N LEU A 2 3.69 -21.61 5.73
CA LEU A 2 3.09 -20.73 6.75
C LEU A 2 2.10 -19.79 6.05
N ALA A 3 0.90 -19.64 6.62
CA ALA A 3 -0.07 -18.68 6.11
C ALA A 3 0.55 -17.27 6.12
N PRO A 4 0.27 -16.42 5.11
CA PRO A 4 0.74 -15.05 5.12
C PRO A 4 0.27 -14.34 6.41
N GLU A 5 1.17 -13.55 7.01
CA GLU A 5 0.88 -12.74 8.20
C GLU A 5 -0.37 -11.88 7.95
N PRO A 6 -1.38 -11.85 8.85
CA PRO A 6 -2.56 -11.00 8.72
C PRO A 6 -2.21 -9.51 8.65
N ASP A 7 -3.05 -8.73 7.98
CA ASP A 7 -2.79 -7.30 7.80
C ASP A 7 -2.87 -6.53 9.13
N GLU A 8 -3.65 -7.01 10.10
CA GLU A 8 -3.74 -6.41 11.44
C GLU A 8 -2.38 -6.44 12.18
N HIS A 9 -1.61 -7.52 12.01
CA HIS A 9 -0.27 -7.64 12.59
C HIS A 9 0.73 -6.75 11.86
N LEU A 10 0.63 -6.66 10.53
CA LEU A 10 1.44 -5.74 9.74
C LEU A 10 1.18 -4.29 10.20
N MET A 11 -0.09 -3.91 10.36
CA MET A 11 -0.49 -2.58 10.84
C MET A 11 0.06 -2.28 12.23
N ALA A 12 -0.05 -3.22 13.17
CA ALA A 12 0.51 -3.04 14.52
C ALA A 12 2.02 -2.76 14.48
N ARG A 13 2.77 -3.46 13.61
CA ARG A 13 4.22 -3.24 13.43
C ARG A 13 4.53 -1.91 12.74
N ILE A 14 3.73 -1.52 11.75
CA ILE A 14 3.85 -0.21 11.07
C ILE A 14 3.71 0.92 12.08
N MET A 15 2.75 0.84 13.02
CA MET A 15 2.59 1.83 14.10
C MET A 15 3.82 1.96 15.01
N HIS A 16 4.68 0.94 15.05
CA HIS A 16 5.96 0.97 15.77
C HIS A 16 7.16 1.32 14.88
N GLY A 17 6.93 1.76 13.63
CA GLY A 17 7.96 2.20 12.69
C GLY A 17 8.58 1.09 11.84
N ASP A 18 7.97 -0.09 11.79
CA ASP A 18 8.48 -1.22 10.99
C ASP A 18 8.25 -0.99 9.48
N ARG A 19 9.31 -0.57 8.79
CA ARG A 19 9.30 -0.34 7.34
C ARG A 19 9.08 -1.62 6.52
N GLN A 20 9.52 -2.78 7.01
CA GLN A 20 9.37 -4.04 6.28
C GLN A 20 7.90 -4.51 6.31
N ALA A 21 7.21 -4.27 7.42
CA ALA A 21 5.77 -4.50 7.51
C ALA A 21 5.01 -3.59 6.53
N PHE A 22 5.40 -2.31 6.45
CA PHE A 22 4.86 -1.35 5.48
C PHE A 22 5.06 -1.81 4.03
N GLU A 23 6.30 -2.15 3.63
CA GLU A 23 6.60 -2.66 2.29
C GLU A 23 5.79 -3.92 1.94
N THR A 24 5.53 -4.78 2.94
CA THR A 24 4.71 -5.97 2.75
C THR A 24 3.26 -5.63 2.49
N LEU A 25 2.70 -4.67 3.23
CA LEU A 25 1.35 -4.18 3.01
C LEU A 25 1.21 -3.49 1.63
N VAL A 26 2.17 -2.62 1.27
CA VAL A 26 2.23 -1.93 -0.04
C VAL A 26 2.31 -2.95 -1.18
N ARG A 27 3.15 -3.98 -1.06
CA ARG A 27 3.28 -5.01 -2.10
C ARG A 27 1.97 -5.80 -2.31
N ARG A 28 1.21 -6.06 -1.24
CA ARG A 28 -0.07 -6.78 -1.29
C ARG A 28 -1.17 -5.95 -1.94
N HIS A 29 -1.33 -4.70 -1.51
CA HIS A 29 -2.47 -3.86 -1.89
C HIS A 29 -2.18 -2.85 -2.99
N GLY A 30 -0.91 -2.58 -3.24
CA GLY A 30 -0.43 -1.55 -4.16
C GLY A 30 -0.99 -1.66 -5.57
N PRO A 31 -0.92 -2.84 -6.22
CA PRO A 31 -1.49 -3.02 -7.57
C PRO A 31 -3.00 -2.76 -7.66
N GLY A 32 -3.75 -3.14 -6.62
CA GLY A 32 -5.19 -2.89 -6.53
C GLY A 32 -5.51 -1.41 -6.42
N ILE A 33 -4.79 -0.70 -5.55
CA ILE A 33 -4.94 0.73 -5.34
C ILE A 33 -4.53 1.51 -6.60
N LEU A 34 -3.41 1.17 -7.25
CA LEU A 34 -3.02 1.78 -8.52
C LEU A 34 -4.07 1.59 -9.61
N THR A 35 -4.69 0.41 -9.66
CA THR A 35 -5.76 0.14 -10.63
C THR A 35 -6.99 1.00 -10.36
N LEU A 36 -7.38 1.15 -9.09
CA LEU A 36 -8.47 2.03 -8.68
C LEU A 36 -8.18 3.49 -9.04
N LEU A 37 -7.01 4.00 -8.65
CA LEU A 37 -6.60 5.37 -8.93
C LEU A 37 -6.55 5.66 -10.44
N ARG A 38 -6.02 4.73 -11.24
CA ARG A 38 -6.02 4.85 -12.71
C ARG A 38 -7.43 4.94 -13.30
N ARG A 39 -8.39 4.18 -12.76
CA ARG A 39 -9.79 4.24 -13.20
C ARG A 39 -10.46 5.55 -12.79
N MET A 40 -10.13 6.08 -11.61
CA MET A 40 -10.69 7.33 -11.10
C MET A 40 -10.15 8.57 -11.82
N THR A 41 -8.85 8.61 -12.08
CA THR A 41 -8.20 9.80 -12.68
C THR A 41 -8.20 9.78 -14.21
N GLY A 42 -8.37 8.61 -14.83
CA GLY A 42 -8.17 8.41 -16.26
C GLY A 42 -6.74 8.70 -16.74
N ASN A 43 -5.81 8.93 -15.82
CA ASN A 43 -4.45 9.37 -16.11
C ASN A 43 -3.44 8.59 -15.26
N ARG A 44 -2.55 7.87 -15.94
CA ARG A 44 -1.53 7.02 -15.31
C ARG A 44 -0.60 7.80 -14.40
N HIS A 45 -0.12 8.96 -14.83
CA HIS A 45 0.85 9.75 -14.06
C HIS A 45 0.22 10.29 -12.79
N ARG A 46 -0.97 10.90 -12.90
CA ARG A 46 -1.74 11.34 -11.73
C ARG A 46 -2.07 10.22 -10.75
N ALA A 47 -2.33 9.01 -11.26
CA ALA A 47 -2.57 7.86 -10.40
C ALA A 47 -1.30 7.41 -9.66
N GLU A 48 -0.12 7.52 -10.28
CA GLU A 48 1.17 7.22 -9.66
C GLU A 48 1.55 8.27 -8.61
N GLU A 49 1.27 9.55 -8.86
CA GLU A 49 1.42 10.65 -7.88
C GLU A 49 0.52 10.42 -6.65
N LEU A 50 -0.79 10.24 -6.86
CA LEU A 50 -1.73 9.97 -5.77
C LEU A 50 -1.40 8.69 -4.98
N PHE A 51 -0.85 7.69 -5.66
CA PHE A 51 -0.39 6.46 -5.00
C PHE A 51 0.76 6.75 -4.05
N GLN A 52 1.76 7.53 -4.50
CA GLN A 52 2.87 7.95 -3.65
C GLN A 52 2.35 8.77 -2.46
N ASP A 53 1.48 9.75 -2.69
CA ASP A 53 0.92 10.58 -1.62
C ASP A 53 0.15 9.76 -0.58
N THR A 54 -0.66 8.78 -1.03
CA THR A 54 -1.45 7.90 -0.15
C THR A 54 -0.58 7.10 0.81
N PHE A 55 0.58 6.64 0.33
CA PHE A 55 1.48 5.81 1.12
C PHE A 55 2.54 6.62 1.87
N LEU A 56 2.86 7.85 1.45
CA LEU A 56 3.71 8.78 2.22
C LEU A 56 2.98 9.40 3.42
N ALA A 57 1.66 9.39 3.43
CA ALA A 57 0.84 9.91 4.52
C ALA A 57 0.70 8.95 5.74
N VAL A 58 1.18 7.71 5.62
CA VAL A 58 1.12 6.66 6.67
C VAL A 58 2.41 6.65 7.48
#